data_AF-A0A7S1VGU8-F1
#
_entry.id   AF-A0A7S1VGU8-F1
#
_cell.length_a   1.000
_cell.length_b   1.000
_cell.length_c   1.000
_cell.angle_alpha   90.00
_cell.angle_beta   90.00
_cell.angle_gamma   90.00
#
_symmetry.space_group_name_H-M   'P 1'
#
loop_
_entity.id
_entity.type
_entity.pdbx_description
1 polymer ?
#
loop_
_entity_poly.entity_id
_entity_poly.type
_entity_poly.pdbx_seq_one_letter_code
_entity_poly.pdbx_strand_id
1 'polypeptide(L)'
;VAAAVCLSNWGSAWGTWKSGVSLVHTGIRHPKSIMKNVIPIVMAGVIGIYGLIVGVILGQSIQKPNGNRENIYSIYTGMAHLAAGLCAGISGLVAGGCIGIVGDYGVRSVGYRASAVTIIATSSPEAEGYSTIPEGEDTAGDDVSGSDDQNKLFVGMLIMLIFSEALALYGLITALIVSQHEYPCA
;
A
#
# COMPACT_ATOMS: atom_id res chain seq x y z
N VAL A 1 17.72 13.37 0.65
CA VAL A 1 16.42 14.07 0.87
C VAL A 1 15.52 14.00 -0.36
N ALA A 2 15.86 14.64 -1.49
CA ALA A 2 14.97 14.71 -2.66
C ALA A 2 14.50 13.34 -3.18
N ALA A 3 15.43 12.38 -3.33
CA ALA A 3 15.10 11.02 -3.78
C ALA A 3 14.10 10.30 -2.86
N ALA A 4 14.20 10.48 -1.53
CA ALA A 4 13.29 9.87 -0.57
C ALA A 4 11.85 10.38 -0.77
N VAL A 5 11.69 11.69 -0.88
CA VAL A 5 10.36 12.32 -1.00
C VAL A 5 9.76 12.06 -2.39
N CYS A 6 10.51 12.27 -3.47
CA CYS A 6 10.00 12.12 -4.82
C CYS A 6 9.61 10.67 -5.15
N LEU A 7 10.43 9.69 -4.79
CA LEU A 7 10.16 8.29 -5.08
C LEU A 7 9.01 7.72 -4.24
N SER A 8 8.93 8.07 -2.95
CA SER A 8 7.81 7.66 -2.10
C SER A 8 6.49 8.29 -2.54
N ASN A 9 6.49 9.57 -2.93
CA ASN A 9 5.31 10.24 -3.46
C ASN A 9 4.85 9.65 -4.80
N TRP A 10 5.80 9.24 -5.65
CA TRP A 10 5.47 8.49 -6.86
C TRP A 10 4.79 7.17 -6.50
N GLY A 11 5.38 6.37 -5.60
CA GLY A 11 4.78 5.10 -5.14
C GLY A 11 3.36 5.27 -4.63
N SER A 12 3.16 6.27 -3.78
CA SER A 12 1.85 6.61 -3.21
C SER A 12 0.82 7.02 -4.27
N ALA A 13 1.22 7.89 -5.20
CA ALA A 13 0.35 8.33 -6.29
C ALA A 13 -0.03 7.18 -7.23
N TRP A 14 0.94 6.32 -7.58
CA TRP A 14 0.69 5.17 -8.45
C TRP A 14 -0.25 4.15 -7.79
N GLY A 15 -0.02 3.83 -6.51
CA GLY A 15 -0.88 2.94 -5.74
C GLY A 15 -2.33 3.46 -5.64
N THR A 16 -2.47 4.75 -5.35
CA THR A 16 -3.76 5.45 -5.22
C THR A 16 -4.55 5.45 -6.53
N TRP A 17 -3.92 5.80 -7.66
CA TRP A 17 -4.58 5.76 -8.96
C TRP A 17 -5.09 4.35 -9.28
N LYS A 18 -4.20 3.34 -9.18
CA LYS A 18 -4.51 1.96 -9.63
C LYS A 18 -5.66 1.37 -8.83
N SER A 19 -5.66 1.52 -7.52
CA SER A 19 -6.76 1.06 -6.68
C SER A 19 -8.02 1.94 -6.82
N GLY A 20 -7.87 3.24 -7.06
CA GLY A 20 -8.97 4.19 -7.16
C GLY A 20 -9.89 3.96 -8.36
N VAL A 21 -9.33 3.68 -9.55
CA VAL A 21 -10.12 3.37 -10.75
C VAL A 21 -11.00 2.12 -10.53
N SER A 22 -10.45 1.12 -9.84
CA SER A 22 -11.15 -0.12 -9.49
C SER A 22 -12.33 0.10 -8.53
N LEU A 23 -12.13 1.00 -7.54
CA LEU A 23 -13.17 1.41 -6.60
C LEU A 23 -14.34 2.08 -7.31
N VAL A 24 -14.08 3.03 -8.21
CA VAL A 24 -15.15 3.74 -8.93
C VAL A 24 -15.94 2.80 -9.83
N HIS A 25 -15.26 1.89 -10.53
CA HIS A 25 -15.92 0.90 -11.39
C HIS A 25 -16.87 0.00 -10.59
N THR A 26 -16.43 -0.48 -9.44
CA THR A 26 -17.26 -1.30 -8.53
C THR A 26 -18.35 -0.49 -7.85
N GLY A 27 -18.08 0.79 -7.56
CA GLY A 27 -18.97 1.69 -6.84
C GLY A 27 -20.23 2.09 -7.61
N ILE A 28 -20.18 2.10 -8.95
CA ILE A 28 -21.37 2.38 -9.79
C ILE A 28 -22.42 1.27 -9.63
N ARG A 29 -21.98 0.01 -9.49
CA ARG A 29 -22.89 -1.13 -9.37
C ARG A 29 -23.27 -1.43 -7.92
N HIS A 30 -22.32 -1.27 -6.98
CA HIS A 30 -22.48 -1.61 -5.56
C HIS A 30 -22.02 -0.49 -4.63
N PRO A 31 -22.80 0.58 -4.43
CA PRO A 31 -22.39 1.73 -3.63
C PRO A 31 -22.19 1.40 -2.15
N LYS A 32 -22.89 0.38 -1.63
CA LYS A 32 -22.77 -0.07 -0.23
C LYS A 32 -21.39 -0.69 0.09
N SER A 33 -20.67 -1.20 -0.92
CA SER A 33 -19.36 -1.86 -0.73
C SER A 33 -18.18 -0.90 -0.85
N ILE A 34 -18.40 0.37 -1.25
CA ILE A 34 -17.35 1.38 -1.41
C ILE A 34 -16.60 1.62 -0.09
N MET A 35 -17.33 1.79 1.01
CA MET A 35 -16.74 2.25 2.27
C MET A 35 -15.71 1.26 2.83
N LYS A 36 -15.96 -0.05 2.71
CA LYS A 36 -15.00 -1.09 3.12
C LYS A 36 -13.76 -1.07 2.22
N ASN A 37 -13.97 -0.89 0.91
CA ASN A 37 -12.92 -0.99 -0.11
C ASN A 37 -12.04 0.26 -0.27
N VAL A 38 -12.22 1.30 0.56
CA VAL A 38 -11.37 2.51 0.55
C VAL A 38 -10.00 2.27 1.22
N ILE A 39 -9.86 1.25 2.08
CA ILE A 39 -8.63 0.99 2.84
C ILE A 39 -7.36 0.91 1.97
N PRO A 40 -7.31 0.18 0.83
CA PRO A 40 -6.08 0.08 0.03
C PRO A 40 -5.61 1.44 -0.51
N ILE A 41 -6.53 2.37 -0.77
CA ILE A 41 -6.22 3.72 -1.24
C ILE A 41 -5.56 4.53 -0.13
N VAL A 42 -6.10 4.44 1.09
CA VAL A 42 -5.53 5.12 2.26
C VAL A 42 -4.15 4.56 2.59
N MET A 43 -3.99 3.23 2.55
CA MET A 43 -2.70 2.58 2.82
C MET A 43 -1.63 2.95 1.78
N ALA A 44 -2.00 3.09 0.50
CA ALA A 44 -1.09 3.65 -0.51
C ALA A 44 -0.69 5.11 -0.20
N GLY A 45 -1.62 5.89 0.36
CA GLY A 45 -1.39 7.28 0.79
C GLY A 45 -0.31 7.43 1.87
N VAL A 46 -0.31 6.55 2.87
CA VAL A 46 0.60 6.64 4.04
C VAL A 46 2.07 6.51 3.65
N ILE A 47 2.39 5.81 2.56
CA ILE A 47 3.77 5.64 2.08
C ILE A 47 4.46 6.98 1.77
N GLY A 48 3.72 7.97 1.28
CA GLY A 48 4.27 9.32 1.05
C GLY A 48 4.74 9.99 2.35
N ILE A 49 4.05 9.72 3.45
CA ILE A 49 4.39 10.24 4.79
C ILE A 49 5.70 9.65 5.27
N TYR A 50 5.96 8.36 5.02
CA TYR A 50 7.24 7.73 5.36
C TYR A 50 8.42 8.42 4.65
N GLY A 51 8.28 8.75 3.36
CA GLY A 51 9.28 9.50 2.61
C GLY A 51 9.48 10.93 3.13
N LEU A 52 8.40 11.60 3.55
CA LEU A 52 8.45 12.92 4.15
C LEU A 52 9.20 12.92 5.50
N ILE A 53 8.91 11.94 6.38
CA ILE A 53 9.57 11.80 7.68
C ILE A 53 11.09 11.64 7.49
N VAL A 54 11.51 10.72 6.62
CA VAL A 54 12.95 10.53 6.31
C VAL A 54 13.55 11.79 5.70
N GLY A 55 12.81 12.50 4.83
CA GLY A 55 13.24 13.76 4.24
C GLY A 55 13.50 14.86 5.27
N VAL A 56 12.61 15.03 6.25
CA VAL A 56 12.75 16.02 7.32
C VAL A 56 13.92 15.68 8.23
N ILE A 57 14.05 14.42 8.66
CA ILE A 57 15.14 13.97 9.55
C ILE A 57 16.50 14.20 8.90
N LEU A 58 16.67 13.75 7.64
CA LEU A 58 17.92 13.96 6.90
C LEU A 58 18.20 15.45 6.65
N GLY A 59 17.17 16.29 6.52
CA GLY A 59 17.33 17.74 6.32
C GLY A 59 17.82 18.47 7.58
N GLN A 60 17.46 17.96 8.76
CA GLN A 60 17.89 18.53 10.04
C GLN A 60 19.33 18.16 10.41
N SER A 61 19.84 17.03 9.91
CA SER A 61 21.23 16.57 10.14
C SER A 61 22.29 17.31 9.32
N ILE A 62 21.91 18.17 8.36
CA ILE A 62 22.87 18.90 7.52
C ILE A 62 23.36 20.15 8.26
N GLN A 63 24.62 20.15 8.69
CA GLN A 63 25.25 21.31 9.31
C GLN A 63 25.73 22.34 8.27
N LYS A 64 25.56 23.63 8.57
CA LYS A 64 26.04 24.72 7.71
C LYS A 64 27.57 24.85 7.83
N PRO A 65 28.30 25.09 6.71
CA PRO A 65 29.74 25.28 6.77
C PRO A 65 30.09 26.55 7.56
N ASN A 66 31.05 26.46 8.48
CA ASN A 66 31.57 27.63 9.18
C ASN A 66 32.44 28.50 8.25
N GLY A 67 32.50 29.80 8.55
CA GLY A 67 33.22 30.81 7.75
C GLY A 67 34.72 30.56 7.51
N ASN A 68 35.30 29.55 8.15
CA ASN A 68 36.71 29.16 8.03
C ASN A 68 36.99 28.14 6.90
N ARG A 69 36.05 27.86 6.00
CA ARG A 69 36.21 26.91 4.85
C ARG A 69 36.55 25.47 5.26
N GLU A 70 36.33 25.10 6.52
CA GLU A 70 36.48 23.73 7.00
C GLU A 70 35.18 22.95 6.75
N ASN A 71 35.31 21.79 6.09
CA ASN A 71 34.19 20.92 5.77
C ASN A 71 33.83 20.10 7.01
N ILE A 72 32.86 20.59 7.80
CA ILE A 72 32.28 19.85 8.94
C ILE A 72 31.51 18.60 8.44
N TYR A 73 31.07 18.63 7.18
CA TYR A 73 30.35 17.53 6.55
C TYR A 73 31.28 16.65 5.71
N SER A 74 31.45 15.40 6.12
CA SER A 74 32.32 14.42 5.46
C SER A 74 31.64 13.80 4.23
N ILE A 75 32.45 13.32 3.28
CA ILE A 75 31.94 12.58 2.11
C ILE A 75 31.23 11.29 2.56
N TYR A 76 31.70 10.66 3.65
CA TYR A 76 31.06 9.46 4.20
C TYR A 76 29.62 9.74 4.66
N THR A 77 29.39 10.82 5.42
CA THR A 77 28.05 11.21 5.88
C THR A 77 27.17 11.64 4.70
N GLY A 78 27.75 12.31 3.71
CA GLY A 78 27.11 12.61 2.42
C GLY A 78 26.55 11.40 1.70
N MET A 79 27.38 10.38 1.50
CA MET A 79 26.97 9.15 0.83
C MET A 79 26.01 8.32 1.69
N ALA A 80 26.17 8.33 3.02
CA ALA A 80 25.24 7.67 3.94
C ALA A 80 23.83 8.28 3.87
N HIS A 81 23.69 9.60 3.89
CA HIS A 81 22.38 10.27 3.76
C HIS A 81 21.75 10.11 2.36
N LEU A 82 22.57 10.00 1.31
CA LEU A 82 22.09 9.65 -0.03
C LEU A 82 21.54 8.23 -0.06
N ALA A 83 22.30 7.25 0.46
CA ALA A 83 21.91 5.84 0.50
C ALA A 83 20.66 5.62 1.36
N ALA A 84 20.58 6.26 2.53
CA ALA A 84 19.41 6.23 3.40
C ALA A 84 18.16 6.74 2.66
N GLY A 85 18.26 7.87 1.97
CA GLY A 85 17.14 8.43 1.21
C GLY A 85 16.73 7.57 0.01
N LEU A 86 17.69 6.94 -0.68
CA LEU A 86 17.42 6.05 -1.81
C LEU A 86 16.73 4.75 -1.36
N CYS A 87 17.19 4.17 -0.25
CA CYS A 87 16.64 2.94 0.32
C CYS A 87 15.17 3.10 0.69
N ALA A 88 14.82 4.13 1.48
CA ALA A 88 13.44 4.42 1.85
C ALA A 88 12.55 4.82 0.65
N GLY A 89 13.11 5.54 -0.33
CA GLY A 89 12.39 5.95 -1.52
C GLY A 89 12.04 4.78 -2.44
N ILE A 90 12.99 3.88 -2.72
CA ILE A 90 12.77 2.71 -3.59
C ILE A 90 11.86 1.69 -2.90
N SER A 91 12.02 1.45 -1.59
CA SER A 91 11.11 0.55 -0.85
C SER A 91 9.67 1.08 -0.87
N GLY A 92 9.49 2.39 -0.67
CA GLY A 92 8.19 3.06 -0.77
C GLY A 92 7.58 2.98 -2.16
N LEU A 93 8.39 3.16 -3.21
CA LEU A 93 7.92 3.04 -4.60
C LEU A 93 7.41 1.64 -4.92
N VAL A 94 8.18 0.61 -4.56
CA VAL A 94 7.81 -0.79 -4.81
C VAL A 94 6.60 -1.21 -3.97
N ALA A 95 6.58 -0.84 -2.68
CA ALA A 95 5.44 -1.12 -1.80
C ALA A 95 4.15 -0.46 -2.29
N GLY A 96 4.21 0.81 -2.70
CA GLY A 96 3.06 1.54 -3.25
C GLY A 96 2.54 0.94 -4.55
N GLY A 97 3.43 0.49 -5.43
CA GLY A 97 3.07 -0.27 -6.63
C GLY A 97 2.39 -1.59 -6.31
N CYS A 98 2.92 -2.36 -5.34
CA CYS A 98 2.34 -3.63 -4.89
C CYS A 98 0.93 -3.42 -4.33
N ILE A 99 0.75 -2.45 -3.44
CA ILE A 99 -0.55 -2.07 -2.87
C ILE A 99 -1.55 -1.68 -3.96
N GLY A 100 -1.13 -0.92 -4.97
CA GLY A 100 -1.99 -0.53 -6.08
C GLY A 100 -2.51 -1.71 -6.90
N ILE A 101 -1.65 -2.70 -7.16
CA ILE A 101 -2.01 -3.90 -7.93
C ILE A 101 -2.95 -4.79 -7.09
N VAL A 102 -2.59 -5.06 -5.83
CA VAL A 102 -3.42 -5.83 -4.89
C VAL A 102 -4.77 -5.15 -4.68
N GLY A 103 -4.81 -3.81 -4.58
CA GLY A 103 -6.04 -3.03 -4.47
C GLY A 103 -6.91 -3.11 -5.72
N ASP A 104 -6.33 -3.02 -6.93
CA ASP A 104 -7.10 -3.09 -8.19
C ASP A 104 -7.81 -4.45 -8.33
N TYR A 105 -7.12 -5.56 -8.07
CA TYR A 105 -7.73 -6.90 -8.12
C TYR A 105 -8.63 -7.18 -6.91
N GLY A 106 -8.22 -6.78 -5.71
CA GLY A 106 -8.96 -7.00 -4.47
C GLY A 106 -10.32 -6.31 -4.47
N VAL A 107 -10.36 -5.03 -4.84
CA VAL A 107 -11.61 -4.26 -4.90
C VAL A 107 -12.58 -4.81 -5.95
N ARG A 108 -12.08 -5.23 -7.13
CA ARG A 108 -12.89 -5.91 -8.16
C ARG A 108 -13.46 -7.23 -7.65
N SER A 109 -12.66 -8.06 -6.98
CA SER A 109 -13.11 -9.36 -6.47
C SER A 109 -14.26 -9.23 -5.47
N VAL A 110 -14.17 -8.23 -4.57
CA VAL A 110 -15.22 -7.88 -3.60
C VAL A 110 -16.47 -7.37 -4.32
N GLY A 111 -16.31 -6.64 -5.44
CA GLY A 111 -17.40 -6.16 -6.29
C GLY A 111 -18.15 -7.24 -7.08
N TYR A 112 -17.42 -8.22 -7.61
CA TYR A 112 -18.02 -9.35 -8.33
C TYR A 112 -18.83 -10.25 -7.38
N ARG A 113 -18.33 -10.50 -6.17
CA ARG A 113 -19.09 -11.29 -5.18
C ARG A 113 -20.26 -10.53 -4.55
N ALA A 114 -20.24 -9.20 -4.56
CA ALA A 114 -21.43 -8.39 -4.27
C ALA A 114 -22.50 -8.48 -5.36
N SER A 115 -22.15 -8.88 -6.59
CA SER A 115 -23.07 -8.88 -7.74
C SER A 115 -23.92 -10.13 -7.89
N ALA A 116 -23.64 -11.24 -7.20
CA ALA A 116 -24.40 -12.50 -7.36
C ALA A 116 -24.66 -12.91 -8.84
N VAL A 117 -23.73 -12.64 -9.76
CA VAL A 117 -23.84 -13.13 -11.15
C VAL A 117 -22.67 -14.09 -11.41
N THR A 118 -22.97 -15.38 -11.36
CA THR A 118 -22.12 -16.48 -11.83
C THR A 118 -22.08 -16.45 -13.36
N ILE A 119 -21.06 -15.83 -13.99
CA ILE A 119 -20.93 -15.77 -15.46
C ILE A 119 -20.13 -16.96 -16.04
N ILE A 120 -19.59 -17.88 -15.23
CA ILE A 120 -18.83 -19.01 -15.77
C ILE A 120 -19.29 -20.34 -15.14
N ALA A 121 -20.00 -21.11 -15.96
CA ALA A 121 -20.16 -22.55 -15.81
C ALA A 121 -18.79 -23.22 -16.07
N THR A 122 -17.92 -23.24 -15.06
CA THR A 122 -16.75 -24.13 -15.08
C THR A 122 -17.19 -25.47 -14.53
N SER A 123 -17.53 -26.38 -15.44
CA SER A 123 -17.61 -27.81 -15.18
C SER A 123 -16.20 -28.36 -14.91
N SER A 124 -15.84 -28.57 -13.65
CA SER A 124 -15.02 -29.70 -13.16
C SER A 124 -14.97 -29.72 -11.62
N PRO A 125 -14.92 -30.91 -10.99
CA PRO A 125 -15.39 -31.14 -9.63
C PRO A 125 -14.24 -31.46 -8.65
N GLU A 126 -13.93 -30.51 -7.76
CA GLU A 126 -13.21 -30.71 -6.48
C GLU A 126 -13.39 -29.39 -5.70
N ALA A 127 -14.55 -29.19 -5.05
CA ALA A 127 -14.83 -29.48 -3.63
C ALA A 127 -13.94 -28.64 -2.69
N GLU A 128 -14.41 -27.78 -1.79
CA GLU A 128 -15.68 -27.71 -1.06
C GLU A 128 -16.05 -26.26 -0.71
N GLY A 129 -17.36 -25.98 -0.67
CA GLY A 129 -17.93 -24.74 -0.13
C GLY A 129 -18.83 -23.96 -1.10
N TYR A 130 -19.45 -24.61 -2.08
CA TYR A 130 -20.45 -23.99 -2.95
C TYR A 130 -21.63 -24.94 -3.18
N SER A 131 -22.59 -24.88 -2.26
CA SER A 131 -23.97 -25.36 -2.41
C SER A 131 -24.76 -24.55 -1.38
N THR A 132 -25.77 -23.77 -1.72
CA THR A 132 -27.00 -24.23 -2.38
C THR A 132 -27.71 -23.08 -3.10
N ILE A 133 -28.22 -23.35 -4.32
CA ILE A 133 -29.37 -22.62 -4.88
C ILE A 133 -30.63 -23.35 -4.43
N PRO A 134 -31.57 -22.72 -3.71
CA PRO A 134 -32.97 -23.09 -3.75
C PRO A 134 -33.67 -22.17 -4.77
N GLU A 135 -34.11 -22.77 -5.88
CA GLU A 135 -35.14 -22.18 -6.73
C GLU A 135 -36.49 -22.33 -6.00
N GLY A 136 -37.27 -21.25 -5.92
CA GLY A 136 -38.66 -21.30 -5.49
C GLY A 136 -39.05 -20.22 -4.49
N GLU A 137 -39.75 -19.19 -5.02
CA GLU A 137 -40.90 -18.49 -4.44
C GLU A 137 -40.83 -17.98 -2.98
N ASP A 138 -40.90 -16.66 -2.85
CA ASP A 138 -41.42 -15.94 -1.68
C ASP A 138 -40.81 -16.28 -0.32
N THR A 139 -39.60 -15.81 -0.03
CA THR A 139 -39.25 -15.47 1.36
C THR A 139 -38.26 -14.31 1.42
N ALA A 140 -38.74 -13.18 1.95
CA ALA A 140 -37.89 -12.18 2.57
C ALA A 140 -37.15 -12.86 3.74
N GLY A 141 -35.91 -13.30 3.51
CA GLY A 141 -35.15 -14.10 4.47
C GLY A 141 -33.65 -14.06 4.18
N ASP A 142 -32.98 -13.11 4.84
CA ASP A 142 -31.55 -13.11 5.22
C ASP A 142 -30.50 -13.56 4.18
N ASP A 143 -29.93 -12.56 3.48
CA ASP A 143 -28.74 -12.63 2.59
C ASP A 143 -27.41 -12.97 3.33
N VAL A 144 -27.41 -13.95 4.24
CA VAL A 144 -26.26 -14.20 5.13
C VAL A 144 -25.05 -14.80 4.37
N SER A 145 -25.25 -15.73 3.44
CA SER A 145 -24.15 -16.45 2.80
C SER A 145 -23.30 -15.63 1.82
N GLY A 146 -23.86 -14.63 1.15
CA GLY A 146 -23.11 -13.76 0.21
C GLY A 146 -22.24 -12.73 0.94
N SER A 147 -22.68 -12.30 2.12
CA SER A 147 -21.98 -11.32 2.95
C SER A 147 -20.72 -11.91 3.61
N ASP A 148 -20.78 -13.17 4.03
CA ASP A 148 -19.65 -13.86 4.68
C ASP A 148 -18.48 -14.07 3.71
N ASP A 149 -18.80 -14.44 2.49
CA ASP A 149 -17.83 -14.65 1.43
C ASP A 149 -17.19 -13.35 0.93
N GLN A 150 -17.95 -12.25 0.94
CA GLN A 150 -17.42 -10.90 0.73
C GLN A 150 -16.42 -10.52 1.83
N ASN A 151 -16.77 -10.79 3.09
CA ASN A 151 -15.92 -10.49 4.24
C ASN A 151 -14.63 -11.34 4.24
N LYS A 152 -14.69 -12.62 3.84
CA LYS A 152 -13.49 -13.47 3.69
C LYS A 152 -12.51 -12.92 2.66
N LEU A 153 -12.99 -12.51 1.48
CA LEU A 153 -12.14 -11.89 0.45
C LEU A 153 -11.55 -10.56 0.90
N PHE A 154 -12.34 -9.77 1.62
CA PHE A 154 -11.89 -8.50 2.18
C PHE A 154 -10.75 -8.69 3.18
N VAL A 155 -10.86 -9.67 4.08
CA VAL A 155 -9.80 -10.02 5.03
C VAL A 155 -8.55 -10.51 4.31
N GLY A 156 -8.69 -11.35 3.28
CA GLY A 156 -7.55 -11.83 2.47
C GLY A 156 -6.80 -10.69 1.77
N MET A 157 -7.53 -9.73 1.19
CA MET A 157 -6.95 -8.52 0.61
C MET A 157 -6.22 -7.69 1.69
N LEU A 158 -6.80 -7.53 2.88
CA LEU A 158 -6.22 -6.75 3.97
C LEU A 158 -4.87 -7.31 4.42
N ILE A 159 -4.77 -8.64 4.56
CA ILE A 159 -3.54 -9.32 4.98
C ILE A 159 -2.42 -9.07 3.96
N MET A 160 -2.72 -9.14 2.66
CA MET A 160 -1.72 -8.85 1.62
C MET A 160 -1.25 -7.38 1.64
N LEU A 161 -2.15 -6.45 1.97
CA LEU A 161 -1.82 -5.03 2.08
C LEU A 161 -0.89 -4.76 3.26
N ILE A 162 -1.15 -5.36 4.42
CA ILE A 162 -0.31 -5.22 5.62
C ILE A 162 1.10 -5.75 5.37
N PHE A 163 1.24 -6.89 4.70
CA PHE A 163 2.58 -7.42 4.35
C PHE A 163 3.33 -6.52 3.37
N SER A 164 2.60 -5.88 2.43
CA SER A 164 3.21 -4.93 1.49
C SER A 164 3.67 -3.65 2.21
N GLU A 165 2.92 -3.18 3.19
CA GLU A 165 3.26 -2.01 4.01
C GLU A 165 4.47 -2.25 4.90
N ALA A 166 4.61 -3.47 5.45
CA ALA A 166 5.79 -3.87 6.23
C ALA A 166 7.11 -3.67 5.46
N LEU A 167 7.11 -3.89 4.13
CA LEU A 167 8.28 -3.65 3.27
C LEU A 167 8.68 -2.17 3.23
N ALA A 168 7.70 -1.25 3.19
CA ALA A 168 7.96 0.18 3.24
C ALA A 168 8.54 0.59 4.61
N LEU A 169 7.97 0.05 5.70
CA LEU A 169 8.45 0.30 7.07
C LEU A 169 9.89 -0.18 7.28
N TYR A 170 10.27 -1.34 6.74
CA TYR A 170 11.65 -1.81 6.82
C TYR A 170 12.64 -0.83 6.16
N GLY A 171 12.29 -0.30 4.98
CA GLY A 171 13.12 0.69 4.31
C GLY A 171 13.26 2.01 5.08
N LEU A 172 12.21 2.42 5.81
CA LEU A 172 12.26 3.57 6.71
C LEU A 172 13.18 3.31 7.90
N ILE A 173 13.07 2.15 8.56
CA ILE A 173 13.92 1.79 9.70
C ILE A 173 15.39 1.75 9.29
N THR A 174 15.71 1.13 8.15
CA THR A 174 17.10 1.08 7.64
C THR A 174 17.65 2.48 7.33
N ALA A 175 16.82 3.37 6.78
CA ALA A 175 17.24 4.75 6.52
C ALA A 175 17.55 5.52 7.81
N LEU A 176 16.79 5.28 8.87
CA LEU A 176 17.02 5.91 10.18
C LEU A 176 18.31 5.40 10.83
N ILE A 177 18.55 4.09 10.82
CA ILE A 177 19.78 3.51 11.39
C ILE A 177 21.02 4.07 10.68
N VAL A 178 20.99 4.15 9.34
CA VAL A 178 22.09 4.71 8.56
C VAL A 178 22.29 6.21 8.86
N SER A 179 21.23 6.94 9.16
CA SER A 179 21.30 8.37 9.50
C SER A 179 21.87 8.65 10.90
N GLN A 180 21.88 7.68 11.82
CA GLN A 180 22.31 7.89 13.20
C GLN A 180 23.81 7.61 13.44
N HIS A 181 24.50 7.01 12.47
CA HIS A 181 25.94 6.76 12.56
C HIS A 181 26.76 7.94 12.01
N GLU A 182 27.04 8.92 12.88
CA GLU A 182 28.00 9.98 12.61
C GLU A 182 29.41 9.54 13.06
N TYR A 183 30.35 9.51 12.13
CA TYR A 183 31.76 9.27 12.45
C TYR A 183 32.46 10.63 12.58
N PRO A 184 33.04 10.95 13.75
CA PRO A 184 33.89 12.12 13.87
C PRO A 184 35.12 11.90 12.99
N CYS A 185 35.39 12.86 12.11
CA CYS A 185 36.62 12.89 11.35
C CYS A 185 37.72 13.34 12.31
N ALA A 186 38.61 12.42 12.70
CA ALA A 186 39.85 12.72 13.40
C ALA A 186 40.97 13.03 12.40
#